data_AF-A0A0C3M4B8-F1
#
_entry.id   AF-A0A0C3M4B8-F1
#
_cell.length_a   1.000
_cell.length_b   1.000
_cell.length_c   1.000
_cell.angle_alpha   90.00
_cell.angle_beta   90.00
_cell.angle_gamma   90.00
#
_symmetry.space_group_name_H-M   'P 1'
#
loop_
_entity.id
_entity.type
_entity.pdbx_description
1 polymer ?
#
loop_
_entity_poly.entity_id
_entity_poly.type
_entity_poly.pdbx_seq_one_letter_code
_entity_poly.pdbx_strand_id
1 'polypeptide(L)'
;MFKSATLLTLSALLAGVSAQQVGTLTTETHPALTWYKCTTSGGCVAQAGKVVLDANWRWLHSTSGSTNCYTGNTWNASLCPDNDTCTTNCALDGADYANTYGVTTSGNALTLKFVTTNSNGKNVGSRLYLMKDDTTYETFKPLNQEFTFDVDVSNLPCGLNGAVYFSEMQADGGMAANPTNKAGAKYGTGYCDSQCPRDLKFIAGKANVEGWTGSSTNSGVGTYGSCCNEMDIWEANSISNAYTPHPCDPVGPYKCTGNECGQPSRYTGVCDPDGCDFNPYRQGDTGFYGPGKTVDTTKKFTIVTQFITDNGTATGNLKEIRRLYVQNGVVIANAVNQIPGIPATNAITTAYCDAQKSVFGDTTAFQNHGGLTVMGDSLKRGGVLVLSIWDDYAVNMHWLNSYFPADCTGYGCARGTCSATSGVPSEIEVSAAGATVTYSNIKVGDIGSTYSGSTSSTTTTSGSTTRTSSSTTRTSSTTTTTSTTPRSTTTTSTTTTTTANGATQTHWGQCGGQGYT
;
A
#
# COMPACT_ATOMS: atom_id res chain seq x y z
N MET A 1 52.29 -57.89 12.47
CA MET A 1 51.15 -58.51 11.78
C MET A 1 49.89 -57.84 12.29
N PHE A 2 49.32 -56.92 11.52
CA PHE A 2 48.11 -56.16 11.88
C PHE A 2 46.86 -56.98 11.58
N LYS A 3 45.88 -56.98 12.48
CA LYS A 3 44.55 -57.53 12.26
C LYS A 3 43.50 -56.43 12.31
N SER A 4 42.59 -56.50 11.35
CA SER A 4 41.46 -55.62 11.06
C SER A 4 40.31 -55.70 12.07
N ALA A 5 39.68 -54.56 12.35
CA ALA A 5 38.24 -54.33 12.62
C ALA A 5 38.08 -52.81 12.91
N THR A 6 37.73 -51.94 11.96
CA THR A 6 36.41 -51.65 11.35
C THR A 6 35.37 -51.05 12.31
N LEU A 7 35.14 -49.74 12.10
CA LEU A 7 33.91 -48.93 12.24
C LEU A 7 33.35 -48.47 13.61
N LEU A 8 32.74 -47.27 13.52
CA LEU A 8 31.90 -46.50 14.45
C LEU A 8 32.68 -45.73 15.53
N THR A 9 32.62 -44.41 15.67
CA THR A 9 31.50 -43.46 15.48
C THR A 9 32.02 -42.07 15.13
N LEU A 10 31.69 -41.56 13.94
CA LEU A 10 31.65 -40.11 13.69
C LEU A 10 30.18 -39.71 13.75
N SER A 11 29.65 -39.56 14.96
CA SER A 11 28.36 -38.91 15.19
C SER A 11 28.54 -37.42 14.91
N ALA A 12 28.46 -37.06 13.63
CA ALA A 12 28.25 -35.68 13.23
C ALA A 12 26.95 -35.21 13.90
N LEU A 13 27.07 -34.26 14.83
CA LEU A 13 25.96 -33.40 15.20
C LEU A 13 25.55 -32.62 13.95
N LEU A 14 24.68 -33.21 13.13
CA LEU A 14 23.77 -32.46 12.29
C LEU A 14 22.78 -31.80 13.25
N ALA A 15 23.17 -30.64 13.80
CA ALA A 15 22.19 -29.69 14.30
C ALA A 15 21.33 -29.33 13.08
N GLY A 16 20.17 -29.98 12.96
CA GLY A 16 19.19 -29.66 11.94
C GLY A 16 18.87 -28.18 12.09
N VAL A 17 19.25 -27.38 11.09
CA VAL A 17 18.94 -25.95 11.08
C VAL A 17 17.43 -25.84 10.93
N SER A 18 16.74 -25.50 12.02
CA SER A 18 15.31 -25.20 12.10
C SER A 18 14.91 -24.19 11.03
N ALA A 19 14.00 -24.55 10.12
CA ALA A 19 13.69 -23.72 8.96
C ALA A 19 12.18 -23.63 8.71
N GLN A 20 11.65 -22.49 8.26
CA GLN A 20 10.34 -22.33 7.64
C GLN A 20 10.33 -23.19 6.38
N GLN A 21 9.45 -24.17 6.33
CA GLN A 21 9.50 -25.25 5.35
C GLN A 21 8.58 -24.99 4.14
N VAL A 22 8.77 -25.83 3.12
CA VAL A 22 7.96 -25.85 1.90
C VAL A 22 7.02 -27.06 1.96
N GLY A 23 5.72 -26.81 1.83
CA GLY A 23 4.68 -27.82 1.69
C GLY A 23 4.70 -28.41 0.28
N THR A 24 4.18 -29.62 0.15
CA THR A 24 4.16 -30.35 -1.11
C THR A 24 2.79 -30.96 -1.43
N LEU A 25 1.75 -30.59 -0.68
CA LEU A 25 0.40 -31.13 -0.91
C LEU A 25 -0.27 -30.39 -2.07
N THR A 26 0.10 -29.12 -2.32
CA THR A 26 -0.34 -28.32 -3.46
C THR A 26 0.87 -27.83 -4.25
N THR A 27 0.88 -28.07 -5.56
CA THR A 27 1.96 -27.55 -6.41
C THR A 27 1.84 -26.04 -6.57
N GLU A 28 2.90 -25.29 -6.23
CA GLU A 28 2.96 -23.85 -6.50
C GLU A 28 3.17 -23.58 -8.00
N THR A 29 2.18 -22.95 -8.64
CA THR A 29 2.22 -22.55 -10.05
C THR A 29 1.84 -21.07 -10.16
N HIS A 30 2.81 -20.20 -10.41
CA HIS A 30 2.59 -18.75 -10.51
C HIS A 30 1.80 -18.37 -11.77
N PRO A 31 0.69 -17.61 -11.67
CA PRO A 31 0.00 -17.07 -12.83
C PRO A 31 0.91 -16.15 -13.66
N ALA A 32 0.95 -16.36 -14.97
CA ALA A 32 1.76 -15.55 -15.87
C ALA A 32 1.19 -14.12 -15.98
N LEU A 33 2.07 -13.12 -16.05
CA LEU A 33 1.71 -11.71 -16.25
C LEU A 33 2.77 -11.02 -17.10
N THR A 34 2.41 -10.64 -18.32
CA THR A 34 3.31 -9.87 -19.19
C THR A 34 3.36 -8.41 -18.75
N TRP A 35 4.56 -7.85 -18.68
CA TRP A 35 4.82 -6.41 -18.50
C TRP A 35 5.77 -5.93 -19.60
N TYR A 36 6.09 -4.64 -19.66
CA TYR A 36 6.92 -4.10 -20.74
C TYR A 36 8.04 -3.19 -20.25
N LYS A 37 9.21 -3.31 -20.89
CA LYS A 37 10.33 -2.40 -20.72
C LYS A 37 10.39 -1.45 -21.91
N CYS A 38 10.35 -0.15 -21.66
CA CYS A 38 10.27 0.86 -22.71
C CYS A 38 11.53 1.73 -22.76
N THR A 39 11.87 2.20 -23.95
CA THR A 39 12.88 3.24 -24.16
C THR A 39 12.35 4.28 -25.14
N THR A 40 12.86 5.50 -25.04
CA THR A 40 12.47 6.61 -25.95
C THR A 40 12.77 6.31 -27.42
N SER A 41 13.80 5.52 -27.71
CA SER A 41 14.25 5.19 -29.06
C SER A 41 13.73 3.83 -29.59
N GLY A 42 13.43 2.88 -28.69
CA GLY A 42 13.16 1.49 -29.05
C GLY A 42 11.71 1.04 -28.83
N GLY A 43 10.83 1.90 -28.33
CA GLY A 43 9.48 1.52 -27.94
C GLY A 43 9.49 0.54 -26.76
N CYS A 44 8.44 -0.27 -26.64
CA CYS A 44 8.24 -1.18 -25.51
C CYS A 44 8.45 -2.65 -25.89
N VAL A 45 9.28 -3.35 -25.14
CA VAL A 45 9.56 -4.78 -25.29
C VAL A 45 8.88 -5.57 -24.18
N ALA A 46 8.08 -6.56 -24.56
CA ALA A 46 7.41 -7.46 -23.63
C ALA A 46 8.41 -8.26 -22.78
N GLN A 47 8.09 -8.40 -21.51
CA GLN A 47 8.84 -9.16 -20.52
C GLN A 47 7.91 -10.26 -19.99
N ALA A 48 8.42 -11.49 -19.93
CA ALA A 48 7.69 -12.62 -19.36
C ALA A 48 7.78 -12.56 -17.84
N GLY A 49 6.77 -11.99 -17.18
CA GLY A 49 6.61 -12.01 -15.74
C GLY A 49 5.61 -13.07 -15.28
N LYS A 50 5.53 -13.24 -13.97
CA LYS A 50 4.52 -14.03 -13.27
C LYS A 50 4.22 -13.35 -11.92
N VAL A 51 3.13 -13.73 -11.26
CA VAL A 51 2.79 -13.20 -9.93
C VAL A 51 2.76 -14.30 -8.88
N VAL A 52 3.13 -13.95 -7.66
CA VAL A 52 3.11 -14.89 -6.52
C VAL A 52 2.30 -14.32 -5.37
N LEU A 53 1.52 -15.17 -4.71
CA LEU A 53 0.77 -14.83 -3.50
C LEU A 53 1.67 -14.70 -2.29
N ASP A 54 1.44 -13.64 -1.51
CA ASP A 54 2.05 -13.42 -0.20
C ASP A 54 1.86 -14.61 0.76
N ALA A 55 2.91 -14.89 1.52
CA ALA A 55 2.97 -16.03 2.43
C ALA A 55 1.87 -16.03 3.52
N ASN A 56 1.36 -14.87 3.92
CA ASN A 56 0.37 -14.74 4.99
C ASN A 56 -0.98 -15.35 4.61
N TRP A 57 -1.32 -15.41 3.32
CA TRP A 57 -2.56 -16.03 2.83
C TRP A 57 -2.47 -17.54 2.64
N ARG A 58 -1.26 -18.08 2.56
CA ARG A 58 -1.07 -19.48 2.23
C ARG A 58 -1.54 -20.39 3.35
N TRP A 59 -1.93 -21.59 2.96
CA TRP A 59 -2.13 -22.66 3.91
C TRP A 59 -0.82 -22.99 4.62
N LEU A 60 -0.87 -23.02 5.96
CA LEU A 60 0.26 -23.35 6.81
C LEU A 60 -0.07 -24.60 7.63
N HIS A 61 0.62 -25.69 7.33
CA HIS A 61 0.38 -27.00 7.92
C HIS A 61 1.66 -27.67 8.40
N SER A 62 1.52 -28.76 9.16
CA SER A 62 2.65 -29.54 9.63
C SER A 62 3.47 -30.10 8.47
N THR A 63 4.79 -30.10 8.59
CA THR A 63 5.69 -30.77 7.64
C THR A 63 5.48 -32.28 7.52
N SER A 64 4.79 -32.88 8.51
CA SER A 64 4.51 -34.32 8.57
C SER A 64 3.14 -34.72 7.99
N GLY A 65 2.28 -33.76 7.61
CA GLY A 65 0.93 -34.06 7.16
C GLY A 65 0.10 -32.81 6.88
N SER A 66 -1.23 -32.89 7.02
CA SER A 66 -2.15 -31.78 6.73
C SER A 66 -2.70 -31.06 7.97
N THR A 67 -2.17 -31.36 9.16
CA THR A 67 -2.61 -30.68 10.39
C THR A 67 -2.21 -29.21 10.35
N ASN A 68 -3.17 -28.30 10.47
CA ASN A 68 -2.91 -26.87 10.44
C ASN A 68 -2.01 -26.42 11.59
N CYS A 69 -1.01 -25.60 11.26
CA CYS A 69 -0.25 -24.83 12.24
C CYS A 69 -0.95 -23.54 12.64
N TYR A 70 -1.80 -23.00 11.76
CA TYR A 70 -2.56 -21.78 11.98
C TYR A 70 -3.96 -21.94 11.38
N THR A 71 -5.01 -21.64 12.16
CA THR A 71 -6.42 -21.74 11.72
C THR A 71 -7.21 -20.54 12.22
N GLY A 72 -7.97 -19.89 11.34
CA GLY A 72 -8.65 -18.63 11.65
C GLY A 72 -7.62 -17.59 12.02
N ASN A 73 -7.54 -17.24 13.31
CA ASN A 73 -6.58 -16.28 13.85
C ASN A 73 -5.63 -16.86 14.92
N THR A 74 -5.57 -18.18 15.06
CA THR A 74 -4.89 -18.84 16.20
C THR A 74 -3.87 -19.88 15.72
N TRP A 75 -2.70 -19.88 16.37
CA TRP A 75 -1.65 -20.88 16.19
C TRP A 75 -1.96 -22.18 16.95
N ASN A 76 -1.59 -23.32 16.39
CA ASN A 76 -1.69 -24.61 17.06
C ASN A 76 -0.56 -24.74 18.08
N ALA A 77 -0.88 -24.62 19.37
CA ALA A 77 0.11 -24.61 20.45
C ALA A 77 0.97 -25.89 20.57
N SER A 78 0.50 -27.03 20.06
CA SER A 78 1.30 -28.27 20.05
C SER A 78 2.37 -28.28 18.96
N LEU A 79 2.08 -27.67 17.81
CA LEU A 79 3.04 -27.52 16.71
C LEU A 79 3.91 -26.27 16.85
N CYS A 80 3.35 -25.23 17.48
CA CYS A 80 3.92 -23.90 17.61
C CYS A 80 3.94 -23.42 19.08
N PRO A 81 4.68 -24.10 19.98
CA PRO A 81 4.85 -23.63 21.36
C PRO A 81 5.74 -22.38 21.46
N ASP A 82 6.62 -22.18 20.47
CA ASP A 82 7.56 -21.07 20.35
C ASP A 82 7.90 -20.84 18.87
N ASN A 83 8.55 -19.71 18.57
CA ASN A 83 8.86 -19.31 17.19
C ASN A 83 9.75 -20.34 16.46
N ASP A 84 10.75 -20.93 17.12
CA ASP A 84 11.72 -21.83 16.49
C ASP A 84 11.13 -23.20 16.19
N THR A 85 10.38 -23.76 17.14
CA THR A 85 9.66 -25.02 17.01
C THR A 85 8.58 -24.90 15.93
N CYS A 86 7.80 -23.81 15.97
CA CYS A 86 6.78 -23.54 14.94
C CYS A 86 7.39 -23.44 13.55
N THR A 87 8.50 -22.70 13.42
CA THR A 87 9.25 -22.56 12.17
C THR A 87 9.62 -23.93 11.61
N THR A 88 10.17 -24.81 12.45
CA THR A 88 10.59 -26.16 12.07
C THR A 88 9.42 -27.06 11.66
N ASN A 89 8.31 -26.97 12.39
CA ASN A 89 7.19 -27.89 12.25
C ASN A 89 6.25 -27.54 11.11
N CYS A 90 6.32 -26.32 10.57
CA CYS A 90 5.31 -25.77 9.69
C CYS A 90 5.84 -25.42 8.30
N ALA A 91 5.01 -25.71 7.30
CA ALA A 91 5.30 -25.60 5.89
C ALA A 91 4.27 -24.72 5.17
N LEU A 92 4.75 -23.77 4.36
CA LEU A 92 3.91 -23.01 3.44
C LEU A 92 3.67 -23.85 2.18
N ASP A 93 2.41 -24.04 1.81
CA ASP A 93 2.05 -24.83 0.62
C ASP A 93 1.74 -23.95 -0.62
N GLY A 94 1.56 -24.59 -1.76
CA GLY A 94 1.13 -23.96 -3.00
C GLY A 94 -0.27 -23.35 -2.90
N ALA A 95 -0.61 -22.50 -3.88
CA ALA A 95 -1.88 -21.78 -3.92
C ALA A 95 -2.75 -22.16 -5.14
N ASP A 96 -4.05 -22.42 -4.90
CA ASP A 96 -5.07 -22.38 -5.95
C ASP A 96 -5.54 -20.92 -6.14
N TYR A 97 -4.78 -20.18 -6.95
CA TYR A 97 -4.95 -18.74 -7.18
C TYR A 97 -6.38 -18.33 -7.52
N ALA A 98 -7.01 -19.01 -8.49
CA ALA A 98 -8.32 -18.60 -8.98
C ALA A 98 -9.44 -18.99 -8.01
N ASN A 99 -9.51 -20.27 -7.60
CA ASN A 99 -10.69 -20.76 -6.87
C ASN A 99 -10.61 -20.47 -5.37
N THR A 100 -9.41 -20.34 -4.80
CA THR A 100 -9.25 -20.03 -3.37
C THR A 100 -9.13 -18.53 -3.13
N TYR A 101 -8.34 -17.83 -3.96
CA TYR A 101 -7.95 -16.44 -3.70
C TYR A 101 -8.58 -15.43 -4.67
N GLY A 102 -9.27 -15.87 -5.73
CA GLY A 102 -9.87 -14.96 -6.71
C GLY A 102 -8.84 -14.16 -7.51
N VAL A 103 -7.65 -14.71 -7.69
CA VAL A 103 -6.54 -14.13 -8.44
C VAL A 103 -6.51 -14.75 -9.83
N THR A 104 -6.66 -13.92 -10.86
CA THR A 104 -6.64 -14.38 -12.26
C THR A 104 -5.78 -13.47 -13.12
N THR A 105 -5.15 -14.04 -14.14
CA THR A 105 -4.39 -13.29 -15.14
C THR A 105 -4.84 -13.61 -16.56
N SER A 106 -4.70 -12.64 -17.45
CA SER A 106 -4.92 -12.79 -18.89
C SER A 106 -3.96 -11.89 -19.65
N GLY A 107 -2.88 -12.47 -20.18
CA GLY A 107 -1.83 -11.73 -20.89
C GLY A 107 -1.12 -10.74 -19.97
N ASN A 108 -1.43 -9.45 -20.15
CA ASN A 108 -0.84 -8.35 -19.38
C ASN A 108 -1.75 -7.81 -18.26
N ALA A 109 -2.86 -8.49 -17.96
CA ALA A 109 -3.82 -8.07 -16.94
C ALA A 109 -3.88 -9.04 -15.77
N LEU A 110 -3.89 -8.51 -14.55
CA LEU A 110 -4.12 -9.17 -13.26
C LEU A 110 -5.43 -8.65 -12.68
N THR A 111 -6.37 -9.53 -12.39
CA THR A 111 -7.61 -9.19 -11.68
C THR A 111 -7.63 -9.83 -10.31
N LEU A 112 -7.86 -9.00 -9.29
CA LEU A 112 -7.98 -9.43 -7.89
C LEU A 112 -9.42 -9.23 -7.44
N LYS A 113 -10.03 -10.29 -6.92
CA LYS A 113 -11.34 -10.23 -6.28
C LYS A 113 -11.19 -9.99 -4.79
N PHE A 114 -12.08 -9.16 -4.23
CA PHE A 114 -12.06 -8.86 -2.81
C PHE A 114 -12.44 -10.08 -1.96
N VAL A 115 -13.57 -10.74 -2.27
CA VAL A 115 -14.02 -11.93 -1.54
C VAL A 115 -14.16 -13.15 -2.44
N THR A 116 -13.50 -14.24 -2.05
CA THR A 116 -13.59 -15.54 -2.71
C THR A 116 -14.06 -16.58 -1.71
N THR A 117 -15.22 -17.18 -1.96
CA THR A 117 -15.77 -18.26 -1.13
C THR A 117 -15.45 -19.60 -1.75
N ASN A 118 -14.94 -20.53 -0.94
CA ASN A 118 -14.61 -21.89 -1.33
C ASN A 118 -15.07 -22.89 -0.23
N SER A 119 -14.76 -24.17 -0.39
CA SER A 119 -15.17 -25.23 0.56
C SER A 119 -14.58 -25.06 1.97
N ASN A 120 -13.50 -24.29 2.12
CA ASN A 120 -12.79 -24.06 3.38
C ASN A 120 -13.19 -22.72 4.03
N GLY A 121 -14.15 -21.99 3.44
CA GLY A 121 -14.65 -20.73 3.96
C GLY A 121 -14.43 -19.55 3.02
N LYS A 122 -14.20 -18.37 3.60
CA LYS A 122 -14.12 -17.09 2.89
C LYS A 122 -12.70 -16.54 2.93
N ASN A 123 -12.07 -16.42 1.76
CA ASN A 123 -10.88 -15.59 1.57
C ASN A 123 -11.29 -14.12 1.40
N VAL A 124 -10.58 -13.22 2.07
CA VAL A 124 -10.76 -11.76 1.97
C VAL A 124 -9.43 -11.12 1.60
N GLY A 125 -9.44 -10.28 0.57
CA GLY A 125 -8.27 -9.59 0.05
C GLY A 125 -7.23 -10.51 -0.56
N SER A 126 -6.19 -9.89 -1.13
CA SER A 126 -4.98 -10.57 -1.57
C SER A 126 -3.83 -9.56 -1.74
N ARG A 127 -2.59 -10.02 -1.56
CA ARG A 127 -1.37 -9.30 -1.91
C ARG A 127 -0.47 -10.17 -2.77
N LEU A 128 -0.05 -9.62 -3.90
CA LEU A 128 0.72 -10.32 -4.93
C LEU A 128 2.03 -9.56 -5.20
N TYR A 129 3.07 -10.32 -5.56
CA TYR A 129 4.35 -9.77 -5.98
C TYR A 129 4.65 -10.13 -7.42
N LEU A 130 5.25 -9.20 -8.18
CA LEU A 130 5.75 -9.52 -9.52
C LEU A 130 7.08 -10.28 -9.41
N MET A 131 7.15 -11.39 -10.13
CA MET A 131 8.28 -12.30 -10.16
C MET A 131 9.07 -12.16 -11.46
N LYS A 132 10.40 -12.21 -11.34
CA LYS A 132 11.35 -12.29 -12.45
C LYS A 132 11.44 -13.71 -13.02
N ASP A 133 11.55 -14.68 -12.13
CA ASP A 133 11.56 -16.11 -12.39
C ASP A 133 10.80 -16.86 -11.28
N ASP A 134 10.84 -18.19 -11.20
CA ASP A 134 10.08 -18.92 -10.17
C ASP A 134 10.62 -18.76 -8.72
N THR A 135 11.77 -18.13 -8.55
CA THR A 135 12.51 -18.08 -7.28
C THR A 135 12.94 -16.68 -6.86
N THR A 136 12.78 -15.68 -7.72
CA THR A 136 13.14 -14.28 -7.43
C THR A 136 12.06 -13.30 -7.87
N TYR A 137 11.82 -12.29 -7.04
CA TYR A 137 10.99 -11.14 -7.37
C TYR A 137 11.65 -10.29 -8.46
N GLU A 138 10.84 -9.66 -9.31
CA GLU A 138 11.35 -8.58 -10.17
C GLU A 138 11.53 -7.32 -9.32
N THR A 139 12.74 -6.77 -9.35
CA THR A 139 13.13 -5.60 -8.55
C THR A 139 13.31 -4.39 -9.46
N PHE A 140 12.54 -3.33 -9.19
CA PHE A 140 12.52 -2.12 -10.00
C PHE A 140 13.40 -1.04 -9.40
N LYS A 141 14.18 -0.35 -10.24
CA LYS A 141 15.04 0.78 -9.86
C LYS A 141 14.59 2.03 -10.59
N PRO A 142 13.49 2.68 -10.17
CA PRO A 142 12.77 3.60 -11.03
C PRO A 142 13.35 5.02 -11.04
N LEU A 143 14.49 5.30 -10.39
CA LEU A 143 15.10 6.63 -10.44
C LEU A 143 15.44 7.04 -11.88
N ASN A 144 15.01 8.25 -12.26
CA ASN A 144 15.08 8.79 -13.61
C ASN A 144 14.37 7.91 -14.65
N GLN A 145 13.35 7.17 -14.21
CA GLN A 145 12.45 6.39 -15.06
C GLN A 145 11.00 6.79 -14.78
N GLU A 146 10.10 6.23 -15.57
CA GLU A 146 8.67 6.23 -15.26
C GLU A 146 8.14 4.80 -15.11
N PHE A 147 7.21 4.64 -14.18
CA PHE A 147 6.43 3.43 -13.95
C PHE A 147 4.96 3.72 -14.27
N THR A 148 4.36 2.88 -15.11
CA THR A 148 2.98 3.10 -15.59
C THR A 148 2.20 1.81 -15.65
N PHE A 149 0.89 1.92 -15.49
CA PHE A 149 -0.03 0.80 -15.62
C PHE A 149 -1.44 1.33 -15.91
N ASP A 150 -2.27 0.50 -16.52
CA ASP A 150 -3.69 0.74 -16.63
C ASP A 150 -4.40 0.13 -15.41
N VAL A 151 -5.40 0.82 -14.88
CA VAL A 151 -6.21 0.35 -13.76
C VAL A 151 -7.69 0.51 -14.03
N ASP A 152 -8.47 -0.48 -13.60
CA ASP A 152 -9.92 -0.38 -13.46
C ASP A 152 -10.30 -0.52 -11.99
N VAL A 153 -10.75 0.58 -11.40
CA VAL A 153 -11.24 0.68 -10.02
C VAL A 153 -12.75 0.90 -9.95
N SER A 154 -13.47 0.76 -11.06
CA SER A 154 -14.91 1.07 -11.14
C SER A 154 -15.76 0.23 -10.18
N ASN A 155 -15.26 -0.95 -9.80
CA ASN A 155 -15.89 -1.88 -8.86
C ASN A 155 -15.32 -1.78 -7.43
N LEU A 156 -14.51 -0.76 -7.10
CA LEU A 156 -13.99 -0.53 -5.76
C LEU A 156 -14.78 0.60 -5.05
N PRO A 157 -15.70 0.29 -4.13
CA PRO A 157 -16.43 1.31 -3.38
C PRO A 157 -15.60 1.90 -2.23
N CYS A 158 -16.22 2.83 -1.48
CA CYS A 158 -15.73 3.30 -0.19
C CYS A 158 -15.34 2.13 0.73
N GLY A 159 -14.23 2.26 1.45
CA GLY A 159 -13.75 1.25 2.39
C GLY A 159 -12.77 0.23 1.84
N LEU A 160 -12.65 0.13 0.50
CA LEU A 160 -11.63 -0.71 -0.13
C LEU A 160 -10.44 0.12 -0.63
N ASN A 161 -9.32 -0.55 -0.78
CA ASN A 161 -8.13 -0.05 -1.45
C ASN A 161 -7.62 -1.11 -2.42
N GLY A 162 -7.49 -0.75 -3.69
CA GLY A 162 -6.68 -1.45 -4.65
C GLY A 162 -5.34 -0.75 -4.77
N ALA A 163 -4.29 -1.35 -4.20
CA ALA A 163 -2.98 -0.73 -4.10
C ALA A 163 -1.95 -1.31 -5.10
N VAL A 164 -1.08 -0.43 -5.60
CA VAL A 164 0.13 -0.75 -6.36
C VAL A 164 1.29 0.05 -5.77
N TYR A 165 2.32 -0.63 -5.31
CA TYR A 165 3.40 0.01 -4.57
C TYR A 165 4.72 -0.74 -4.70
N PHE A 166 5.81 -0.08 -4.33
CA PHE A 166 7.11 -0.71 -4.17
C PHE A 166 7.44 -0.88 -2.70
N SER A 167 7.81 -2.10 -2.33
CA SER A 167 8.38 -2.40 -1.01
C SER A 167 9.87 -2.76 -1.16
N GLU A 168 10.73 -2.28 -0.27
CA GLU A 168 12.17 -2.60 -0.27
C GLU A 168 12.47 -4.02 0.25
N MET A 169 11.73 -5.01 -0.23
CA MET A 169 11.94 -6.43 0.04
C MET A 169 13.22 -6.95 -0.62
N GLN A 170 13.79 -8.01 -0.03
CA GLN A 170 14.86 -8.77 -0.67
C GLN A 170 14.32 -9.59 -1.84
N ALA A 171 15.04 -9.59 -2.97
CA ALA A 171 14.58 -10.23 -4.21
C ALA A 171 14.33 -11.75 -4.08
N ASP A 172 14.99 -12.44 -3.14
CA ASP A 172 14.80 -13.87 -2.88
C ASP A 172 13.77 -14.14 -1.75
N GLY A 173 13.05 -13.11 -1.29
CA GLY A 173 12.14 -13.21 -0.15
C GLY A 173 12.84 -13.43 1.19
N GLY A 174 14.14 -13.18 1.25
CA GLY A 174 14.97 -13.22 2.45
C GLY A 174 15.62 -14.57 2.75
N MET A 175 15.71 -15.47 1.76
CA MET A 175 16.36 -16.78 1.92
C MET A 175 17.86 -16.67 2.25
N ALA A 176 18.59 -15.81 1.53
CA ALA A 176 20.03 -15.65 1.72
C ALA A 176 20.36 -15.04 3.09
N ALA A 177 19.56 -14.06 3.52
CA ALA A 177 19.74 -13.40 4.82
C ALA A 177 19.28 -14.26 6.00
N ASN A 178 18.30 -15.16 5.78
CA ASN A 178 17.69 -15.96 6.84
C ASN A 178 17.75 -17.43 6.42
N PRO A 179 18.80 -18.19 6.81
CA PRO A 179 18.95 -19.60 6.41
C PRO A 179 17.80 -20.51 6.83
N THR A 180 17.00 -20.06 7.80
CA THR A 180 15.79 -20.74 8.24
C THR A 180 14.64 -20.54 7.26
N ASN A 181 14.63 -19.53 6.39
CA ASN A 181 13.64 -19.42 5.32
C ASN A 181 14.00 -20.37 4.15
N LYS A 182 13.25 -21.47 3.97
CA LYS A 182 13.39 -22.37 2.81
C LYS A 182 12.35 -22.13 1.72
N ALA A 183 11.36 -21.28 1.97
CA ALA A 183 10.25 -21.03 1.07
C ALA A 183 10.58 -19.88 0.09
N GLY A 184 11.02 -18.74 0.61
CA GLY A 184 11.51 -17.62 -0.20
C GLY A 184 10.46 -16.95 -1.08
N ALA A 185 10.95 -16.18 -2.06
CA ALA A 185 10.11 -15.46 -3.02
C ALA A 185 9.14 -16.38 -3.79
N LYS A 186 9.52 -17.64 -4.03
CA LYS A 186 8.63 -18.64 -4.64
C LYS A 186 7.29 -18.79 -3.91
N TYR A 187 7.28 -18.58 -2.59
CA TYR A 187 6.10 -18.65 -1.74
C TYR A 187 5.72 -17.30 -1.13
N GLY A 188 6.20 -16.19 -1.71
CA GLY A 188 5.77 -14.85 -1.29
C GLY A 188 6.25 -14.44 0.10
N THR A 189 7.42 -14.91 0.57
CA THR A 189 7.95 -14.52 1.88
C THR A 189 8.68 -13.17 1.86
N GLY A 190 8.93 -12.63 3.05
CA GLY A 190 9.83 -11.50 3.25
C GLY A 190 9.18 -10.13 3.13
N TYR A 191 7.85 -10.05 3.20
CA TYR A 191 7.13 -8.79 3.18
C TYR A 191 7.58 -7.85 4.30
N CYS A 192 7.63 -6.57 3.96
CA CYS A 192 7.86 -5.46 4.87
C CYS A 192 7.20 -4.23 4.25
N ASP A 193 6.87 -3.25 5.06
CA ASP A 193 6.43 -1.94 4.59
C ASP A 193 6.69 -0.87 5.66
N SER A 194 6.27 0.37 5.41
CA SER A 194 6.53 1.50 6.31
C SER A 194 5.71 1.49 7.59
N GLN A 195 4.68 0.65 7.67
CA GLN A 195 3.85 0.48 8.86
C GLN A 195 4.43 -0.54 9.85
N CYS A 196 5.55 -1.19 9.50
CA CYS A 196 6.18 -2.22 10.31
C CYS A 196 5.19 -3.35 10.74
N PRO A 197 4.45 -3.97 9.81
CA PRO A 197 3.33 -4.87 10.09
C PRO A 197 3.73 -6.03 11.00
N ARG A 198 2.95 -6.21 12.06
CA ARG A 198 3.10 -7.27 13.07
C ARG A 198 2.18 -8.46 12.85
N ASP A 199 1.32 -8.39 11.85
CA ASP A 199 0.37 -9.44 11.47
C ASP A 199 0.95 -10.51 10.54
N LEU A 200 2.22 -10.35 10.18
CA LEU A 200 2.95 -11.35 9.41
C LEU A 200 3.23 -12.59 10.25
N LYS A 201 2.78 -13.74 9.75
CA LYS A 201 3.02 -15.05 10.37
C LYS A 201 4.49 -15.45 10.41
N PHE A 202 5.28 -14.98 9.44
CA PHE A 202 6.73 -15.23 9.38
C PHE A 202 7.50 -13.94 9.10
N ILE A 203 8.52 -13.66 9.91
CA ILE A 203 9.40 -12.49 9.78
C ILE A 203 10.85 -12.96 9.98
N ALA A 204 11.77 -12.51 9.12
CA ALA A 204 13.19 -12.88 9.17
C ALA A 204 13.41 -14.41 9.30
N GLY A 205 12.62 -15.19 8.54
CA GLY A 205 12.69 -16.66 8.50
C GLY A 205 12.23 -17.38 9.76
N LYS A 206 11.52 -16.70 10.68
CA LYS A 206 10.94 -17.28 11.90
C LYS A 206 9.45 -17.03 11.97
N ALA A 207 8.70 -17.97 12.51
CA ALA A 207 7.30 -17.77 12.88
C ALA A 207 7.18 -16.63 13.90
N ASN A 208 6.03 -15.96 13.94
CA ASN A 208 5.73 -14.85 14.84
C ASN A 208 4.65 -15.23 15.86
N VAL A 209 4.77 -16.41 16.47
CA VAL A 209 3.75 -16.96 17.40
C VAL A 209 3.85 -16.33 18.79
N GLU A 210 5.04 -15.90 19.20
CA GLU A 210 5.24 -15.27 20.52
C GLU A 210 4.44 -13.97 20.64
N GLY A 211 3.62 -13.87 21.70
CA GLY A 211 2.75 -12.72 21.94
C GLY A 211 1.58 -12.59 20.96
N TRP A 212 1.31 -13.63 20.15
CA TRP A 212 0.27 -13.58 19.14
C TRP A 212 -1.12 -13.35 19.74
N THR A 213 -1.78 -12.29 19.29
CA THR A 213 -3.15 -11.94 19.69
C THR A 213 -4.02 -11.81 18.44
N GLY A 214 -5.10 -12.59 18.35
CA GLY A 214 -6.06 -12.49 17.25
C GLY A 214 -6.71 -11.10 17.19
N SER A 215 -6.74 -10.50 16.00
CA SER A 215 -7.23 -9.13 15.76
C SER A 215 -8.42 -9.09 14.80
N SER A 216 -8.67 -10.17 14.06
CA SER A 216 -9.86 -10.37 13.23
C SER A 216 -10.20 -11.86 13.13
N THR A 217 -11.11 -12.25 12.23
CA THR A 217 -11.45 -13.66 11.96
C THR A 217 -10.24 -14.46 11.44
N ASN A 218 -9.38 -13.83 10.64
CA ASN A 218 -8.31 -14.51 9.90
C ASN A 218 -6.89 -13.99 10.23
N SER A 219 -6.79 -12.95 11.05
CA SER A 219 -5.53 -12.27 11.36
C SER A 219 -5.35 -12.03 12.86
N GLY A 220 -4.11 -11.74 13.22
CA GLY A 220 -3.65 -11.41 14.57
C GLY A 220 -2.37 -10.62 14.49
N VAL A 221 -1.79 -10.29 15.63
CA VAL A 221 -0.52 -9.56 15.72
C VAL A 221 0.42 -10.28 16.65
N GLY A 222 1.65 -10.53 16.21
CA GLY A 222 2.72 -11.09 17.02
C GLY A 222 3.58 -10.03 17.69
N THR A 223 4.65 -10.46 18.35
CA THR A 223 5.61 -9.57 19.00
C THR A 223 6.38 -8.72 17.99
N TYR A 224 6.81 -9.33 16.89
CA TYR A 224 7.70 -8.69 15.92
C TYR A 224 6.91 -8.07 14.77
N GLY A 225 7.46 -6.99 14.21
CA GLY A 225 7.02 -6.40 12.94
C GLY A 225 8.13 -6.42 11.88
N SER A 226 7.79 -6.12 10.63
CA SER A 226 8.73 -6.10 9.50
C SER A 226 8.69 -4.76 8.77
N CYS A 227 9.67 -3.91 9.03
CA CYS A 227 9.77 -2.55 8.50
C CYS A 227 10.61 -2.51 7.22
N CYS A 228 10.26 -1.67 6.25
CA CYS A 228 11.17 -1.19 5.22
C CYS A 228 10.60 0.03 4.50
N ASN A 229 11.44 0.72 3.72
CA ASN A 229 10.99 1.82 2.87
C ASN A 229 9.90 1.35 1.90
N GLU A 230 8.92 2.22 1.68
CA GLU A 230 7.75 1.95 0.85
C GLU A 230 7.46 3.16 -0.05
N MET A 231 7.13 2.88 -1.31
CA MET A 231 6.69 3.89 -2.26
C MET A 231 5.33 3.48 -2.81
N ASP A 232 4.29 4.10 -2.28
CA ASP A 232 2.92 3.92 -2.73
C ASP A 232 2.68 4.66 -4.03
N ILE A 233 2.76 3.92 -5.14
CA ILE A 233 2.46 4.45 -6.47
C ILE A 233 0.97 4.78 -6.55
N TRP A 234 0.14 3.95 -5.94
CA TRP A 234 -1.29 4.03 -6.06
C TRP A 234 -1.95 3.35 -4.87
N GLU A 235 -2.70 4.12 -4.11
CA GLU A 235 -3.69 3.62 -3.17
C GLU A 235 -5.02 4.26 -3.53
N ALA A 236 -6.01 3.46 -3.91
CA ALA A 236 -7.26 4.03 -4.41
C ALA A 236 -8.47 3.10 -4.33
N ASN A 237 -9.61 3.75 -4.42
CA ASN A 237 -10.86 3.16 -4.87
C ASN A 237 -11.52 4.11 -5.87
N SER A 238 -12.77 3.85 -6.27
CA SER A 238 -13.48 4.70 -7.22
C SER A 238 -13.69 6.15 -6.75
N ILE A 239 -13.50 6.47 -5.47
CA ILE A 239 -13.82 7.78 -4.89
C ILE A 239 -12.58 8.66 -4.71
N SER A 240 -11.50 8.08 -4.21
CA SER A 240 -10.26 8.81 -3.90
C SER A 240 -9.02 7.99 -4.27
N ASN A 241 -7.91 8.69 -4.49
CA ASN A 241 -6.60 8.09 -4.64
C ASN A 241 -5.52 8.90 -3.92
N ALA A 242 -4.42 8.25 -3.58
CA ALA A 242 -3.18 8.85 -3.10
C ALA A 242 -1.96 8.19 -3.77
N TYR A 243 -0.85 8.93 -3.79
CA TYR A 243 0.48 8.37 -4.00
C TYR A 243 1.44 8.98 -2.98
N THR A 244 2.30 8.17 -2.37
CA THR A 244 2.93 8.51 -1.09
C THR A 244 4.28 7.82 -0.91
N PRO A 245 5.40 8.56 -0.79
CA PRO A 245 6.69 8.01 -0.38
C PRO A 245 6.78 7.93 1.16
N HIS A 246 7.26 6.79 1.64
CA HIS A 246 7.45 6.48 3.06
C HIS A 246 8.91 6.04 3.32
N PRO A 247 9.77 6.98 3.75
CA PRO A 247 11.14 6.66 4.09
C PRO A 247 11.23 5.98 5.46
N CYS A 248 12.27 5.17 5.63
CA CYS A 248 12.64 4.52 6.88
C CYS A 248 14.15 4.62 7.13
N ASP A 249 14.53 4.66 8.39
CA ASP A 249 15.93 4.73 8.81
C ASP A 249 16.73 3.46 8.42
N PRO A 250 16.19 2.23 8.55
CA PRO A 250 16.89 1.02 8.16
C PRO A 250 16.96 0.87 6.63
N VAL A 251 18.04 0.22 6.17
CA VAL A 251 18.21 -0.19 4.77
C VAL A 251 17.66 -1.60 4.58
N GLY A 252 16.67 -1.75 3.71
CA GLY A 252 16.00 -3.02 3.43
C GLY A 252 15.12 -3.54 4.57
N PRO A 253 14.73 -4.82 4.54
CA PRO A 253 13.83 -5.39 5.55
C PRO A 253 14.47 -5.41 6.94
N TYR A 254 13.73 -4.91 7.93
CA TYR A 254 14.16 -4.80 9.32
C TYR A 254 13.11 -5.38 10.26
N LYS A 255 13.50 -6.38 11.06
CA LYS A 255 12.63 -6.95 12.10
C LYS A 255 12.66 -6.04 13.33
N CYS A 256 11.53 -5.41 13.62
CA CYS A 256 11.37 -4.51 14.76
C CYS A 256 10.68 -5.20 15.96
N THR A 257 10.80 -4.61 17.14
CA THR A 257 9.92 -4.89 18.29
C THR A 257 9.57 -3.62 19.08
N GLY A 258 8.41 -3.62 19.75
CA GLY A 258 7.99 -2.50 20.59
C GLY A 258 8.05 -1.16 19.88
N ASN A 259 8.76 -0.19 20.46
CA ASN A 259 8.83 1.19 19.96
C ASN A 259 9.35 1.26 18.52
N GLU A 260 10.26 0.36 18.13
CA GLU A 260 10.81 0.31 16.77
C GLU A 260 9.73 0.06 15.71
N CYS A 261 8.67 -0.67 16.07
CA CYS A 261 7.50 -0.91 15.22
C CYS A 261 6.46 0.21 15.29
N GLY A 262 6.77 1.33 15.94
CA GLY A 262 5.79 2.38 16.23
C GLY A 262 4.77 1.97 17.29
N GLN A 263 5.17 1.20 18.31
CA GLN A 263 4.27 0.70 19.36
C GLN A 263 4.83 0.94 20.78
N PRO A 264 4.07 1.58 21.70
CA PRO A 264 2.67 2.00 21.56
C PRO A 264 2.51 3.31 20.77
N SER A 265 3.63 3.90 20.31
CA SER A 265 3.67 5.22 19.71
C SER A 265 4.03 5.17 18.23
N ARG A 266 3.04 5.36 17.35
CA ARG A 266 3.14 5.44 15.87
C ARG A 266 4.39 6.16 15.36
N TYR A 267 4.79 7.28 15.97
CA TYR A 267 5.88 8.14 15.47
C TYR A 267 7.22 7.92 16.19
N THR A 268 7.34 6.89 17.04
CA THR A 268 8.65 6.47 17.59
C THR A 268 9.27 5.32 16.81
N GLY A 269 8.59 4.84 15.78
CA GLY A 269 9.07 3.77 14.91
C GLY A 269 10.27 4.18 14.06
N VAL A 270 10.85 3.21 13.39
CA VAL A 270 12.01 3.41 12.49
C VAL A 270 11.60 3.81 11.07
N CYS A 271 10.31 3.96 10.82
CA CYS A 271 9.71 4.31 9.53
C CYS A 271 8.75 5.47 9.70
N ASP A 272 8.59 6.26 8.65
CA ASP A 272 7.50 7.21 8.52
C ASP A 272 6.21 6.48 8.12
N PRO A 273 5.22 6.35 9.04
CA PRO A 273 4.02 5.59 8.75
C PRO A 273 2.96 6.44 8.03
N ASP A 274 3.14 7.76 7.92
CA ASP A 274 2.17 8.66 7.28
C ASP A 274 2.58 9.06 5.86
N GLY A 275 3.88 9.15 5.60
CA GLY A 275 4.42 9.50 4.30
C GLY A 275 4.23 10.98 3.93
N CYS A 276 4.67 11.35 2.73
CA CYS A 276 4.34 12.65 2.13
C CYS A 276 3.29 12.49 1.02
N ASP A 277 2.01 12.51 1.39
CA ASP A 277 0.93 12.12 0.50
C ASP A 277 0.50 13.22 -0.49
N PHE A 278 0.10 12.79 -1.69
CA PHE A 278 -0.66 13.63 -2.62
C PHE A 278 -1.97 12.92 -3.01
N ASN A 279 -3.05 13.32 -2.34
CA ASN A 279 -4.43 13.00 -2.71
C ASN A 279 -5.09 14.28 -3.27
N PRO A 280 -5.52 14.32 -4.54
CA PRO A 280 -6.11 15.52 -5.15
C PRO A 280 -7.24 16.16 -4.33
N TYR A 281 -8.12 15.34 -3.76
CA TYR A 281 -9.23 15.81 -2.93
C TYR A 281 -8.71 16.45 -1.63
N ARG A 282 -7.73 15.81 -0.98
CA ARG A 282 -7.08 16.32 0.23
C ARG A 282 -6.31 17.62 -0.02
N GLN A 283 -5.77 17.78 -1.23
CA GLN A 283 -5.10 18.99 -1.71
C GLN A 283 -6.07 20.05 -2.27
N GLY A 284 -7.37 19.88 -2.07
CA GLY A 284 -8.41 20.88 -2.36
C GLY A 284 -9.08 20.76 -3.73
N ASP A 285 -8.55 19.95 -4.65
CA ASP A 285 -9.19 19.71 -5.94
C ASP A 285 -10.21 18.57 -5.87
N THR A 286 -11.40 18.90 -5.36
CA THR A 286 -12.49 17.93 -5.18
C THR A 286 -13.13 17.48 -6.50
N GLY A 287 -12.85 18.14 -7.62
CA GLY A 287 -13.41 17.85 -8.95
C GLY A 287 -12.51 16.97 -9.84
N PHE A 288 -11.30 16.65 -9.39
CA PHE A 288 -10.30 16.00 -10.25
C PHE A 288 -10.51 14.49 -10.44
N TYR A 289 -10.70 13.73 -9.37
CA TYR A 289 -10.74 12.26 -9.40
C TYR A 289 -12.02 11.71 -8.78
N GLY A 290 -12.65 10.76 -9.47
CA GLY A 290 -13.85 10.05 -9.01
C GLY A 290 -14.86 9.79 -10.15
N PRO A 291 -16.08 9.29 -9.84
CA PRO A 291 -17.03 8.89 -10.87
C PRO A 291 -17.50 10.10 -11.69
N GLY A 292 -17.25 10.10 -13.00
CA GLY A 292 -17.63 11.21 -13.89
C GLY A 292 -16.81 12.50 -13.74
N LYS A 293 -15.67 12.48 -13.06
CA LYS A 293 -14.77 13.62 -12.88
C LYS A 293 -13.70 13.70 -13.98
N THR A 294 -12.73 14.63 -13.86
CA THR A 294 -11.65 14.81 -14.83
C THR A 294 -10.91 13.50 -15.14
N VAL A 295 -10.57 12.74 -14.10
CA VAL A 295 -10.20 11.32 -14.19
C VAL A 295 -11.43 10.52 -13.76
N ASP A 296 -12.14 9.97 -14.75
CA ASP A 296 -13.41 9.29 -14.57
C ASP A 296 -13.19 7.84 -14.13
N THR A 297 -13.45 7.55 -12.86
CA THR A 297 -13.20 6.22 -12.27
C THR A 297 -14.21 5.16 -12.68
N THR A 298 -15.26 5.51 -13.41
CA THR A 298 -16.22 4.53 -13.97
C THR A 298 -15.65 3.75 -15.15
N LYS A 299 -14.43 4.09 -15.60
CA LYS A 299 -13.75 3.49 -16.74
C LYS A 299 -12.28 3.26 -16.41
N LYS A 300 -11.65 2.35 -17.15
CA LYS A 300 -10.20 2.16 -17.13
C LYS A 300 -9.45 3.44 -17.52
N PHE A 301 -8.31 3.68 -16.88
CA PHE A 301 -7.35 4.74 -17.23
C PHE A 301 -5.92 4.30 -16.96
N THR A 302 -4.95 4.97 -17.57
CA THR A 302 -3.52 4.78 -17.32
C THR A 302 -3.06 5.73 -16.23
N ILE A 303 -2.23 5.22 -15.30
CA ILE A 303 -1.49 6.00 -14.31
C ILE A 303 -0.04 6.06 -14.76
N VAL A 304 0.56 7.25 -14.67
CA VAL A 304 1.96 7.48 -14.97
C VAL A 304 2.64 8.11 -13.76
N THR A 305 3.71 7.49 -13.28
CA THR A 305 4.51 8.02 -12.16
C THR A 305 5.96 8.15 -12.58
N GLN A 306 6.51 9.36 -12.47
CA GLN A 306 7.89 9.67 -12.89
C GLN A 306 8.73 10.03 -11.67
N PHE A 307 9.92 9.44 -11.57
CA PHE A 307 10.84 9.68 -10.46
C PHE A 307 12.01 10.52 -10.95
N ILE A 308 11.88 11.82 -10.76
CA ILE A 308 12.79 12.80 -11.33
C ILE A 308 13.99 12.95 -10.39
N THR A 309 15.18 12.83 -10.96
CA THR A 309 16.42 13.10 -10.23
C THR A 309 16.94 14.50 -10.49
N ASP A 310 17.71 15.04 -9.54
CA ASP A 310 18.30 16.38 -9.59
C ASP A 310 19.21 16.63 -10.81
N ASN A 311 19.84 15.58 -11.33
CA ASN A 311 20.79 15.64 -12.44
C ASN A 311 20.30 14.93 -13.72
N GLY A 312 19.06 14.44 -13.74
CA GLY A 312 18.48 13.75 -14.90
C GLY A 312 19.13 12.39 -15.22
N THR A 313 19.72 11.73 -14.22
CA THR A 313 20.33 10.39 -14.35
C THR A 313 19.82 9.44 -13.28
N ALA A 314 19.90 8.13 -13.53
CA ALA A 314 19.48 7.10 -12.56
C ALA A 314 20.33 7.03 -11.28
N THR A 315 21.46 7.77 -11.22
CA THR A 315 22.34 7.82 -10.04
C THR A 315 22.17 9.08 -9.20
N GLY A 316 21.45 10.09 -9.71
CA GLY A 316 21.16 11.34 -9.02
C GLY A 316 20.19 11.17 -7.85
N ASN A 317 20.01 12.25 -7.08
CA ASN A 317 19.13 12.24 -5.92
C ASN A 317 17.68 12.44 -6.37
N LEU A 318 16.74 11.69 -5.79
CA LEU A 318 15.32 11.90 -6.02
C LEU A 318 14.93 13.32 -5.59
N LYS A 319 14.37 14.09 -6.53
CA LYS A 319 13.99 15.48 -6.32
C LYS A 319 12.48 15.69 -6.36
N GLU A 320 11.80 14.93 -7.21
CA GLU A 320 10.39 15.15 -7.51
C GLU A 320 9.73 13.84 -7.97
N ILE A 321 8.52 13.58 -7.47
CA ILE A 321 7.67 12.48 -7.93
C ILE A 321 6.47 13.12 -8.65
N ARG A 322 6.40 12.92 -9.98
CA ARG A 322 5.33 13.47 -10.82
C ARG A 322 4.29 12.42 -11.14
N ARG A 323 3.06 12.90 -11.34
CA ARG A 323 1.91 12.10 -11.74
C ARG A 323 1.30 12.64 -13.02
N LEU A 324 0.94 11.74 -13.94
CA LEU A 324 0.05 12.01 -15.07
C LEU A 324 -0.98 10.87 -15.15
N TYR A 325 -2.07 11.13 -15.86
CA TYR A 325 -3.05 10.13 -16.24
C TYR A 325 -3.24 10.13 -17.75
N VAL A 326 -3.63 8.99 -18.32
CA VAL A 326 -4.12 8.93 -19.69
C VAL A 326 -5.48 8.26 -19.69
N GLN A 327 -6.49 8.95 -20.18
CA GLN A 327 -7.83 8.39 -20.30
C GLN A 327 -8.42 8.74 -21.66
N ASN A 328 -8.95 7.72 -22.35
CA ASN A 328 -9.51 7.87 -23.70
C ASN A 328 -8.55 8.57 -24.69
N GLY A 329 -7.24 8.30 -24.58
CA GLY A 329 -6.20 8.89 -25.44
C GLY A 329 -5.84 10.35 -25.13
N VAL A 330 -6.35 10.91 -24.03
CA VAL A 330 -6.03 12.27 -23.56
C VAL A 330 -5.08 12.19 -22.37
N VAL A 331 -3.96 12.91 -22.45
CA VAL A 331 -3.03 13.07 -21.33
C VAL A 331 -3.59 14.15 -20.40
N ILE A 332 -3.71 13.79 -19.12
CA ILE A 332 -4.24 14.60 -18.05
C ILE A 332 -3.11 14.85 -17.05
N ALA A 333 -2.72 16.10 -16.88
CA ALA A 333 -1.78 16.48 -15.82
C ALA A 333 -2.39 16.22 -14.44
N ASN A 334 -1.57 15.90 -13.44
CA ASN A 334 -2.07 15.79 -12.07
C ASN A 334 -2.70 17.11 -11.58
N ALA A 335 -3.63 17.00 -10.63
CA ALA A 335 -4.23 18.14 -9.95
C ALA A 335 -3.15 19.04 -9.34
N VAL A 336 -3.38 20.35 -9.36
CA VAL A 336 -2.53 21.33 -8.66
C VAL A 336 -3.11 21.55 -7.27
N ASN A 337 -2.25 21.58 -6.24
CA ASN A 337 -2.68 21.93 -4.90
C ASN A 337 -3.40 23.29 -4.86
N GLN A 338 -4.55 23.32 -4.18
CA GLN A 338 -5.40 24.50 -4.00
C GLN A 338 -5.43 25.00 -2.55
N ILE A 339 -4.76 24.32 -1.61
CA ILE A 339 -4.73 24.72 -0.21
C ILE A 339 -3.76 25.92 -0.03
N PRO A 340 -4.23 27.04 0.53
CA PRO A 340 -3.37 28.19 0.83
C PRO A 340 -2.23 27.84 1.79
N GLY A 341 -1.02 28.35 1.50
CA GLY A 341 0.18 28.09 2.30
C GLY A 341 0.98 26.87 1.85
N ILE A 342 0.41 26.00 1.03
CA ILE A 342 1.11 24.90 0.34
C ILE A 342 1.46 25.37 -1.09
N PRO A 343 2.67 25.09 -1.62
CA PRO A 343 3.02 25.45 -2.99
C PRO A 343 1.97 24.99 -4.02
N ALA A 344 1.65 25.85 -4.99
CA ALA A 344 0.79 25.50 -6.12
C ALA A 344 1.55 24.59 -7.10
N THR A 345 1.72 23.33 -6.70
CA THR A 345 2.40 22.27 -7.45
C THR A 345 1.47 21.08 -7.65
N ASN A 346 1.77 20.23 -8.64
CA ASN A 346 1.08 18.98 -8.92
C ASN A 346 1.99 17.75 -8.76
N ALA A 347 3.09 17.91 -8.03
CA ALA A 347 4.11 16.89 -7.81
C ALA A 347 4.59 16.92 -6.36
N ILE A 348 5.06 15.77 -5.87
CA ILE A 348 5.68 15.67 -4.55
C ILE A 348 7.12 16.16 -4.66
N THR A 349 7.47 17.13 -3.83
CA THR A 349 8.82 17.70 -3.67
C THR A 349 9.05 17.97 -2.19
N THR A 350 10.30 18.13 -1.75
CA THR A 350 10.61 18.48 -0.34
C THR A 350 9.83 19.72 0.12
N ALA A 351 9.81 20.79 -0.69
CA ALA A 351 9.09 22.02 -0.37
C ALA A 351 7.57 21.83 -0.25
N TYR A 352 6.99 20.93 -1.05
CA TYR A 352 5.59 20.54 -0.91
C TYR A 352 5.36 19.79 0.41
N CYS A 353 6.17 18.79 0.73
CA CYS A 353 6.03 17.99 1.95
C CYS A 353 6.14 18.85 3.21
N ASP A 354 7.12 19.76 3.26
CA ASP A 354 7.35 20.64 4.42
C ASP A 354 6.17 21.57 4.64
N ALA A 355 5.66 22.19 3.56
CA ALA A 355 4.53 23.08 3.65
C ALA A 355 3.22 22.33 3.94
N GLN A 356 3.01 21.17 3.34
CA GLN A 356 1.81 20.35 3.53
C GLN A 356 1.68 19.87 4.96
N LYS A 357 2.73 19.28 5.53
CA LYS A 357 2.72 18.85 6.94
C LYS A 357 2.47 20.02 7.89
N SER A 358 3.13 21.16 7.65
CA SER A 358 2.95 22.37 8.46
C SER A 358 1.51 22.92 8.39
N VAL A 359 0.95 23.06 7.20
CA VAL A 359 -0.41 23.62 7.00
C VAL A 359 -1.50 22.68 7.51
N PHE A 360 -1.31 21.37 7.39
CA PHE A 360 -2.25 20.38 7.92
C PHE A 360 -2.09 20.14 9.43
N GLY A 361 -0.97 20.57 10.02
CA GLY A 361 -0.65 20.30 11.42
C GLY A 361 -0.28 18.83 11.67
N ASP A 362 0.17 18.13 10.63
CA ASP A 362 0.57 16.71 10.70
C ASP A 362 2.00 16.59 11.26
N THR A 363 2.31 15.45 11.89
CA THR A 363 3.67 15.15 12.36
C THR A 363 4.65 15.07 11.19
N THR A 364 5.84 15.65 11.35
CA THR A 364 6.89 15.70 10.31
C THR A 364 7.73 14.42 10.22
N ALA A 365 7.11 13.26 10.37
CA ALA A 365 7.81 11.97 10.36
C ALA A 365 8.58 11.74 9.05
N PHE A 366 7.99 12.12 7.91
CA PHE A 366 8.67 12.12 6.61
C PHE A 366 10.01 12.84 6.63
N GLN A 367 10.03 14.07 7.17
CA GLN A 367 11.25 14.87 7.28
C GLN A 367 12.24 14.23 8.27
N ASN A 368 11.73 13.72 9.39
CA ASN A 368 12.55 13.13 10.45
C ASN A 368 13.27 11.86 9.98
N HIS A 369 12.66 11.08 9.08
CA HIS A 369 13.23 9.88 8.46
C HIS A 369 13.94 10.15 7.12
N GLY A 370 14.32 11.42 6.86
CA GLY A 370 15.19 11.78 5.73
C GLY A 370 14.50 12.01 4.38
N GLY A 371 13.17 12.00 4.35
CA GLY A 371 12.33 12.46 3.25
C GLY A 371 12.68 11.85 1.88
N LEU A 372 12.63 12.69 0.83
CA LEU A 372 12.90 12.24 -0.54
C LEU A 372 14.33 11.73 -0.76
N THR A 373 15.30 12.15 0.07
CA THR A 373 16.67 11.65 -0.04
C THR A 373 16.71 10.16 0.30
N VAL A 374 16.18 9.76 1.45
CA VAL A 374 16.14 8.36 1.88
C VAL A 374 15.24 7.53 0.97
N MET A 375 14.09 8.08 0.56
CA MET A 375 13.23 7.42 -0.42
C MET A 375 13.97 7.17 -1.75
N GLY A 376 14.72 8.16 -2.22
CA GLY A 376 15.55 8.04 -3.43
C GLY A 376 16.61 6.95 -3.29
N ASP A 377 17.30 6.89 -2.16
CA ASP A 377 18.31 5.86 -1.88
C ASP A 377 17.70 4.45 -1.87
N SER A 378 16.48 4.29 -1.33
CA SER A 378 15.74 3.03 -1.40
C SER A 378 15.39 2.65 -2.84
N LEU A 379 14.80 3.57 -3.63
CA LEU A 379 14.46 3.33 -5.03
C LEU A 379 15.70 3.06 -5.91
N LYS A 380 16.88 3.54 -5.52
CA LYS A 380 18.16 3.22 -6.17
C LYS A 380 18.61 1.78 -5.91
N ARG A 381 18.37 1.26 -4.70
CA ARG A 381 18.64 -0.14 -4.35
C ARG A 381 17.63 -1.07 -5.00
N GLY A 382 16.38 -0.62 -5.10
CA GLY A 382 15.30 -1.22 -5.86
C GLY A 382 14.18 -1.76 -4.98
N GLY A 383 12.95 -1.70 -5.49
CA GLY A 383 11.76 -2.19 -4.79
C GLY A 383 11.07 -3.33 -5.54
N VAL A 384 10.49 -4.26 -4.79
CA VAL A 384 9.61 -5.30 -5.29
C VAL A 384 8.23 -4.70 -5.57
N LEU A 385 7.68 -4.96 -6.76
CA LEU A 385 6.33 -4.51 -7.11
C LEU A 385 5.29 -5.34 -6.37
N VAL A 386 4.42 -4.64 -5.64
CA VAL A 386 3.30 -5.21 -4.91
C VAL A 386 1.98 -4.76 -5.54
N LEU A 387 1.04 -5.69 -5.69
CA LEU A 387 -0.32 -5.42 -6.17
C LEU A 387 -1.32 -6.08 -5.21
N SER A 388 -2.23 -5.30 -4.64
CA SER A 388 -3.15 -5.80 -3.60
C SER A 388 -4.58 -5.30 -3.75
N ILE A 389 -5.49 -5.96 -3.03
CA ILE A 389 -6.83 -5.47 -2.74
C ILE A 389 -7.14 -5.78 -1.27
N TRP A 390 -7.57 -4.79 -0.51
CA TRP A 390 -7.77 -4.93 0.93
C TRP A 390 -8.80 -3.95 1.50
N ASP A 391 -9.27 -4.27 2.69
CA ASP A 391 -10.07 -3.44 3.58
C ASP A 391 -9.34 -3.16 4.89
N ASP A 392 -9.69 -2.06 5.54
CA ASP A 392 -8.94 -1.54 6.68
C ASP A 392 -9.67 -1.78 8.00
N TYR A 393 -9.12 -2.69 8.81
CA TYR A 393 -9.63 -2.99 10.15
C TYR A 393 -9.18 -2.00 11.22
N ALA A 394 -8.27 -1.08 10.91
CA ALA A 394 -7.80 -0.06 11.85
C ALA A 394 -8.70 1.16 11.82
N VAL A 395 -8.93 1.72 10.64
CA VAL A 395 -9.66 3.00 10.52
C VAL A 395 -10.59 3.06 9.31
N ASN A 396 -11.06 1.90 8.83
CA ASN A 396 -12.13 1.78 7.82
C ASN A 396 -11.82 2.50 6.49
N MET A 397 -10.53 2.69 6.18
CA MET A 397 -10.04 3.37 4.96
C MET A 397 -10.37 4.86 4.93
N HIS A 398 -10.73 5.46 6.07
CA HIS A 398 -11.16 6.86 6.14
C HIS A 398 -10.02 7.83 5.80
N TRP A 399 -8.79 7.44 6.11
CA TRP A 399 -7.57 8.17 5.76
C TRP A 399 -7.36 8.35 4.26
N LEU A 400 -8.03 7.55 3.42
CA LEU A 400 -7.95 7.63 1.96
C LEU A 400 -9.14 8.38 1.36
N ASN A 401 -10.36 8.05 1.81
CA ASN A 401 -11.59 8.36 1.05
C ASN A 401 -12.69 9.08 1.84
N SER A 402 -12.45 9.42 3.11
CA SER A 402 -13.42 10.05 4.01
C SER A 402 -12.84 11.28 4.70
N TYR A 403 -13.47 11.72 5.78
CA TYR A 403 -12.93 12.70 6.71
C TYR A 403 -12.09 12.00 7.79
N PHE A 404 -10.84 12.41 7.99
CA PHE A 404 -9.93 11.71 8.90
C PHE A 404 -8.79 12.59 9.49
N PRO A 405 -8.52 12.49 10.81
CA PRO A 405 -9.30 11.74 11.81
C PRO A 405 -10.70 12.37 12.04
N ALA A 406 -11.59 11.65 12.74
CA ALA A 406 -12.99 12.08 12.89
C ALA A 406 -13.16 13.41 13.65
N ASP A 407 -12.19 13.75 14.50
CA ASP A 407 -12.10 14.97 15.30
C ASP A 407 -11.24 16.07 14.65
N CYS A 408 -10.68 15.81 13.47
CA CYS A 408 -9.87 16.76 12.73
C CYS A 408 -10.66 18.04 12.43
N THR A 409 -9.97 19.18 12.41
CA THR A 409 -10.55 20.45 11.96
C THR A 409 -9.58 21.17 11.04
N GLY A 410 -10.04 21.62 9.88
CA GLY A 410 -9.25 22.43 8.96
C GLY A 410 -8.81 21.69 7.69
N TYR A 411 -7.70 22.16 7.11
CA TYR A 411 -7.14 21.59 5.90
C TYR A 411 -6.53 20.22 6.16
N GLY A 412 -6.55 19.34 5.16
CA GLY A 412 -6.02 17.98 5.27
C GLY A 412 -6.98 16.96 5.88
N CYS A 413 -8.09 17.39 6.49
CA CYS A 413 -9.03 16.46 7.10
C CYS A 413 -9.91 15.71 6.09
N ALA A 414 -10.43 16.39 5.06
CA ALA A 414 -11.31 15.80 4.07
C ALA A 414 -10.51 15.19 2.92
N ARG A 415 -10.72 13.90 2.63
CA ARG A 415 -9.87 13.10 1.72
C ARG A 415 -10.67 12.40 0.63
N GLY A 416 -11.99 12.42 0.76
CA GLY A 416 -12.95 11.98 -0.24
C GLY A 416 -14.38 12.26 0.22
N THR A 417 -15.34 11.68 -0.50
CA THR A 417 -16.77 11.89 -0.26
C THR A 417 -17.44 10.73 0.47
N CYS A 418 -16.68 9.74 0.94
CA CYS A 418 -17.25 8.60 1.66
C CYS A 418 -17.78 9.05 3.03
N SER A 419 -18.82 8.35 3.51
CA SER A 419 -19.40 8.60 4.83
C SER A 419 -18.41 8.23 5.93
N ALA A 420 -18.46 8.94 7.07
CA ALA A 420 -17.75 8.56 8.30
C ALA A 420 -18.20 7.21 8.88
N THR A 421 -19.31 6.65 8.41
CA THR A 421 -19.78 5.29 8.79
C THR A 421 -19.46 4.23 7.73
N SER A 422 -18.80 4.60 6.63
CA SER A 422 -18.45 3.64 5.57
C SER A 422 -17.21 2.83 5.93
N GLY A 423 -16.98 1.74 5.18
CA GLY A 423 -15.72 0.99 5.22
C GLY A 423 -15.52 0.06 6.41
N VAL A 424 -16.55 -0.17 7.21
CA VAL A 424 -16.52 -1.18 8.29
C VAL A 424 -16.31 -2.57 7.66
N PRO A 425 -15.20 -3.28 7.94
CA PRO A 425 -14.85 -4.53 7.27
C PRO A 425 -15.97 -5.58 7.22
N SER A 426 -16.62 -5.82 8.36
CA SER A 426 -17.70 -6.80 8.46
C SER A 426 -18.91 -6.48 7.58
N GLU A 427 -19.13 -5.21 7.25
CA GLU A 427 -20.20 -4.78 6.35
C GLU A 427 -19.76 -4.89 4.89
N ILE A 428 -18.57 -4.36 4.54
CA ILE A 428 -18.09 -4.31 3.16
C ILE A 428 -17.69 -5.67 2.61
N GLU A 429 -17.21 -6.59 3.47
CA GLU A 429 -16.98 -7.99 3.09
C GLU A 429 -18.27 -8.74 2.69
N VAL A 430 -19.44 -8.17 2.97
CA VAL A 430 -20.74 -8.68 2.54
C VAL A 430 -21.28 -7.83 1.39
N SER A 431 -21.41 -6.51 1.58
CA SER A 431 -22.04 -5.63 0.60
C SER A 431 -21.23 -5.44 -0.68
N ALA A 432 -19.90 -5.58 -0.59
CA ALA A 432 -18.96 -5.42 -1.70
C ALA A 432 -18.16 -6.70 -1.97
N ALA A 433 -18.66 -7.89 -1.57
CA ALA A 433 -17.97 -9.17 -1.77
C ALA A 433 -17.56 -9.44 -3.24
N GLY A 434 -18.36 -8.93 -4.19
CA GLY A 434 -18.09 -9.02 -5.62
C GLY A 434 -17.09 -8.00 -6.17
N ALA A 435 -16.57 -7.09 -5.34
CA ALA A 435 -15.63 -6.06 -5.77
C ALA A 435 -14.37 -6.67 -6.37
N THR A 436 -13.85 -6.01 -7.41
CA THR A 436 -12.64 -6.40 -8.10
C THR A 436 -11.82 -5.19 -8.46
N VAL A 437 -10.51 -5.38 -8.58
CA VAL A 437 -9.61 -4.44 -9.23
C VAL A 437 -8.82 -5.15 -10.31
N THR A 438 -8.60 -4.48 -11.43
CA THR A 438 -7.75 -4.99 -12.51
C THR A 438 -6.57 -4.06 -12.72
N TYR A 439 -5.37 -4.58 -12.57
CA TYR A 439 -4.11 -3.94 -12.93
C TYR A 439 -3.63 -4.53 -14.24
N SER A 440 -3.31 -3.70 -15.22
CA SER A 440 -2.89 -4.21 -16.53
C SER A 440 -1.85 -3.33 -17.20
N ASN A 441 -1.22 -3.87 -18.24
CA ASN A 441 -0.37 -3.08 -19.13
C ASN A 441 0.76 -2.35 -18.36
N ILE A 442 1.40 -3.04 -17.41
CA ILE A 442 2.51 -2.48 -16.62
C ILE A 442 3.68 -2.20 -17.55
N LYS A 443 4.22 -0.98 -17.51
CA LYS A 443 5.38 -0.57 -18.29
C LYS A 443 6.35 0.25 -17.46
N VAL A 444 7.64 0.02 -17.68
CA VAL A 444 8.73 0.77 -17.04
C VAL A 444 9.75 1.19 -18.08
N GLY A 445 10.17 2.44 -18.06
CA GLY A 445 11.11 2.93 -19.06
C GLY A 445 11.64 4.32 -18.81
N ASP A 446 12.36 4.85 -19.79
CA ASP A 446 12.77 6.25 -19.83
C ASP A 446 11.56 7.16 -19.61
N ILE A 447 11.76 8.31 -18.96
CA ILE A 447 10.71 9.32 -18.80
C ILE A 447 10.15 9.73 -20.17
N GLY A 448 8.84 9.58 -20.37
CA GLY A 448 8.12 9.88 -21.62
C GLY A 448 8.05 8.73 -22.64
N SER A 449 8.46 7.51 -22.28
CA SER A 449 8.50 6.35 -23.18
C SER A 449 7.32 5.38 -23.03
N THR A 450 6.52 5.47 -21.97
CA THR A 450 5.54 4.41 -21.64
C THR A 450 4.09 4.75 -22.01
N TYR A 451 3.80 6.01 -22.33
CA TYR A 451 2.47 6.49 -22.67
C TYR A 451 2.44 7.29 -23.97
N SER A 452 1.25 7.43 -24.54
CA SER A 452 0.97 8.29 -25.68
C SER A 452 -0.40 8.93 -25.50
N GLY A 453 -0.61 10.09 -26.09
CA GLY A 453 -1.90 10.77 -26.06
C GLY A 453 -1.83 12.21 -26.52
N SER A 454 -2.99 12.78 -26.79
CA SER A 454 -3.13 14.22 -27.07
C SER A 454 -3.12 15.00 -25.76
N THR A 455 -2.45 16.14 -25.72
CA THR A 455 -2.55 17.10 -24.61
C THR A 455 -3.81 17.95 -24.82
N SER A 456 -4.72 17.94 -23.85
CA SER A 456 -5.85 18.87 -23.89
C SER A 456 -5.37 20.25 -23.48
N SER A 457 -5.01 21.09 -24.45
CA SER A 457 -4.81 22.51 -24.21
C SER A 457 -6.17 23.15 -23.99
N THR A 458 -6.63 23.23 -22.74
CA THR A 458 -7.73 24.16 -22.43
C THR A 458 -7.13 25.57 -22.44
N THR A 459 -7.03 26.18 -23.62
CA THR A 459 -6.74 27.60 -23.76
C THR A 459 -7.92 28.35 -23.16
N THR A 460 -7.80 28.83 -21.93
CA THR A 460 -8.69 29.85 -21.37
C THR A 460 -8.58 31.07 -22.27
N THR A 461 -9.49 31.17 -23.24
CA THR A 461 -9.63 32.34 -24.08
C THR A 461 -10.22 33.42 -23.19
N SER A 462 -9.35 34.24 -22.57
CA SER A 462 -9.76 35.53 -22.02
C SER A 462 -10.26 36.38 -23.18
N GLY A 463 -11.57 36.30 -23.44
CA GLY A 463 -12.27 37.18 -24.33
C GLY A 463 -12.17 38.61 -23.78
N SER A 464 -11.22 39.37 -24.33
CA SER A 464 -11.17 40.83 -24.18
C SER A 464 -12.49 41.38 -24.72
N THR A 465 -13.40 41.73 -23.81
CA THR A 465 -14.64 42.40 -24.15
C THR A 465 -14.40 43.89 -23.95
N THR A 466 -14.20 44.59 -25.06
CA THR A 466 -14.08 46.04 -25.15
C THR A 466 -15.35 46.68 -24.58
N ARG A 467 -15.26 47.34 -23.41
CA ARG A 467 -16.37 48.13 -22.84
C ARG A 467 -16.49 49.45 -23.60
N THR A 468 -17.53 49.57 -24.41
CA THR A 468 -18.04 50.85 -24.90
C THR A 468 -18.87 51.51 -23.79
N SER A 469 -18.52 52.74 -23.45
CA SER A 469 -19.20 53.60 -22.50
C SER A 469 -20.52 54.11 -23.05
N SER A 470 -21.62 53.88 -22.33
CA SER A 470 -22.85 54.67 -22.48
C SER A 470 -23.43 54.97 -21.11
N SER A 471 -23.70 56.25 -20.89
CA SER A 471 -24.24 56.83 -19.67
C SER A 471 -25.77 56.70 -19.65
N THR A 472 -26.35 56.25 -18.54
CA THR A 472 -27.74 56.60 -18.21
C THR A 472 -27.96 56.62 -16.70
N THR A 473 -28.71 57.61 -16.28
CA THR A 473 -28.88 58.14 -14.92
C THR A 473 -30.10 57.55 -14.21
N ARG A 474 -30.00 57.42 -12.87
CA ARG A 474 -31.09 57.36 -11.85
C ARG A 474 -31.93 56.06 -11.82
N THR A 475 -32.33 55.48 -10.68
CA THR A 475 -32.81 56.05 -9.41
C THR A 475 -32.69 55.02 -8.27
N SER A 476 -32.37 55.49 -7.08
CA SER A 476 -32.26 54.74 -5.82
C SER A 476 -33.63 54.32 -5.26
N SER A 477 -33.73 53.11 -4.69
CA SER A 477 -34.75 52.80 -3.68
C SER A 477 -34.16 51.89 -2.61
N THR A 478 -34.23 52.36 -1.37
CA THR A 478 -33.73 51.74 -0.14
C THR A 478 -34.84 50.90 0.45
N THR A 479 -34.58 49.65 0.83
CA THR A 479 -35.47 48.89 1.72
C THR A 479 -34.66 48.20 2.81
N THR A 480 -34.90 48.67 4.03
CA THR A 480 -34.37 48.20 5.30
C THR A 480 -35.05 46.89 5.68
N THR A 481 -34.30 45.86 6.09
CA THR A 481 -34.89 44.71 6.79
C THR A 481 -34.05 44.34 8.01
N THR A 482 -34.75 44.26 9.13
CA THR A 482 -34.29 44.23 10.52
C THR A 482 -33.88 42.83 10.96
N SER A 483 -32.81 42.74 11.72
CA SER A 483 -32.29 41.53 12.39
C SER A 483 -33.11 41.16 13.64
N THR A 484 -33.45 39.88 13.80
CA THR A 484 -33.88 39.31 15.09
C THR A 484 -33.26 37.94 15.32
N THR A 485 -32.39 37.86 16.33
CA THR A 485 -31.74 36.66 16.88
C THR A 485 -32.63 36.02 17.95
N PRO A 486 -32.75 34.68 18.01
CA PRO A 486 -33.18 33.99 19.21
C PRO A 486 -32.00 33.30 19.92
N ARG A 487 -31.89 33.64 21.20
CA ARG A 487 -31.07 33.07 22.27
C ARG A 487 -31.50 31.63 22.55
N SER A 488 -30.57 30.68 22.55
CA SER A 488 -30.81 29.31 23.02
C SER A 488 -29.94 29.00 24.25
N THR A 489 -30.58 28.37 25.23
CA THR A 489 -30.18 28.07 26.60
C THR A 489 -29.22 26.88 26.70
N THR A 490 -28.11 27.07 27.41
CA THR A 490 -27.12 26.06 27.77
C THR A 490 -27.67 25.13 28.87
N THR A 491 -27.61 23.81 28.65
CA THR A 491 -27.79 22.80 29.71
C THR A 491 -26.49 22.00 29.81
N THR A 492 -25.89 22.01 31.00
CA THR A 492 -24.64 21.33 31.32
C THR A 492 -24.94 19.92 31.83
N SER A 493 -24.37 18.89 31.19
CA SER A 493 -24.33 17.52 31.72
C SER A 493 -22.89 17.06 31.83
N THR A 494 -22.41 16.93 33.07
CA THR A 494 -21.16 16.27 33.44
C THR A 494 -21.27 14.76 33.22
N THR A 495 -20.39 14.21 32.36
CA THR A 495 -20.20 12.77 32.20
C THR A 495 -18.78 12.40 32.60
N THR A 496 -18.68 11.43 33.49
CA THR A 496 -17.46 10.89 34.09
C THR A 496 -16.61 10.15 33.05
N THR A 497 -15.34 10.53 32.90
CA THR A 497 -14.38 9.85 32.01
C THR A 497 -13.87 8.57 32.68
N THR A 498 -14.26 7.40 32.16
CA THR A 498 -13.55 6.15 32.39
C THR A 498 -12.46 6.00 31.35
N THR A 499 -11.22 5.84 31.79
CA THR A 499 -10.03 5.52 30.99
C THR A 499 -10.29 4.28 30.13
N ALA A 500 -10.21 4.43 28.81
CA ALA A 500 -10.26 3.33 27.87
C ALA A 500 -8.91 2.61 27.81
N ASN A 501 -8.94 1.28 27.67
CA ASN A 501 -7.75 0.47 27.48
C ASN A 501 -7.05 0.82 26.17
N GLY A 502 -5.71 0.80 26.15
CA GLY A 502 -4.88 1.13 24.99
C GLY A 502 -5.25 0.35 23.73
N ALA A 503 -5.30 1.05 22.60
CA ALA A 503 -5.67 0.50 21.31
C ALA A 503 -4.64 -0.51 20.80
N THR A 504 -5.13 -1.64 20.29
CA THR A 504 -4.34 -2.68 19.61
C THR A 504 -4.27 -2.35 18.13
N GLN A 505 -3.08 -2.34 17.53
CA GLN A 505 -2.88 -2.20 16.07
C GLN A 505 -3.63 -3.33 15.34
N THR A 506 -4.51 -3.00 14.40
CA THR A 506 -5.31 -3.96 13.62
C THR A 506 -4.95 -3.95 12.14
N HIS A 507 -5.33 -5.06 11.51
CA HIS A 507 -5.05 -5.58 10.17
C HIS A 507 -5.07 -4.55 9.01
N TRP A 508 -4.00 -4.56 8.22
CA TRP A 508 -3.77 -3.79 6.98
C TRP A 508 -3.71 -2.28 7.04
N GLY A 509 -3.66 -1.61 8.19
CA GLY A 509 -3.61 -0.14 8.25
C GLY A 509 -2.35 0.48 7.61
N GLN A 510 -2.24 0.47 6.28
CA GLN A 510 -1.41 1.37 5.49
C GLN A 510 -2.06 2.75 5.62
N CYS A 511 -1.29 3.73 6.08
CA CYS A 511 -1.64 5.14 6.10
C CYS A 511 -2.82 5.59 7.00
N GLY A 512 -3.09 4.93 8.13
CA GLY A 512 -4.16 5.35 9.07
C GLY A 512 -3.68 5.84 10.43
N GLY A 513 -3.28 7.11 10.56
CA GLY A 513 -2.87 7.69 11.84
C GLY A 513 -4.01 7.91 12.85
N GLN A 514 -3.92 7.32 14.05
CA GLN A 514 -4.69 7.80 15.22
C GLN A 514 -3.75 8.38 16.28
N GLY A 515 -4.11 9.58 16.72
CA GLY A 515 -3.34 10.43 17.64
C GLY A 515 -3.41 9.99 19.10
N TYR A 516 -2.40 10.46 19.83
CA TYR A 516 -2.24 10.37 21.27
C TYR A 516 -3.21 11.31 21.99
N THR A 517 -3.53 10.93 23.22
CA THR A 517 -3.38 11.87 24.34
C THR A 517 -2.01 11.71 24.96
#